data_AF-A0A550GN82-F1
#
_entry.id   AF-A0A550GN82-F1
#
_cell.length_a   1.000
_cell.length_b   1.000
_cell.length_c   1.000
_cell.angle_alpha   90.00
_cell.angle_beta   90.00
_cell.angle_gamma   90.00
#
_symmetry.space_group_name_H-M   'P 1'
#
loop_
_entity.id
_entity.type
_entity.pdbx_description
1 polymer ?
#
loop_
_entity_poly.entity_id
_entity_poly.type
_entity_poly.pdbx_seq_one_letter_code
_entity_poly.pdbx_strand_id
1 'polypeptide(L)' 'MNCKICKRKAIMKELCSGHLKAYENLIEKYECWKKALPISWRGYLSEIERNPLTGEWAKEVASYLINNGETTNGKEI' A
#
# COMPACT_ATOMS: atom_id res chain seq x y z
N MET A 1 18.42 -6.51 -6.03
CA MET A 1 17.91 -5.76 -4.86
C MET A 1 16.88 -6.61 -4.13
N ASN A 2 16.77 -6.45 -2.81
CA ASN A 2 15.76 -7.11 -1.99
C ASN A 2 14.56 -6.18 -1.81
N CYS A 3 13.41 -6.75 -1.49
CA CYS A 3 12.20 -6.00 -1.21
C CYS A 3 12.43 -5.07 0.00
N LYS A 4 11.89 -3.84 -0.05
CA LYS A 4 11.98 -2.90 1.08
C LYS A 4 11.16 -3.31 2.31
N ILE A 5 10.18 -4.20 2.13
CA ILE A 5 9.28 -4.66 3.19
C ILE A 5 9.72 -6.04 3.73
N CYS A 6 10.26 -6.91 2.88
CA CYS A 6 10.70 -8.24 3.28
C CYS A 6 12.01 -8.66 2.59
N LYS A 7 12.58 -9.81 2.95
CA LYS A 7 13.89 -10.25 2.43
C LYS A 7 13.85 -10.91 1.04
N ARG A 8 12.68 -10.99 0.39
CA ARG A 8 12.53 -11.62 -0.94
C ARG A 8 13.13 -10.74 -2.04
N LYS A 9 13.45 -11.33 -3.19
CA LYS A 9 13.96 -10.61 -4.37
C LYS A 9 12.95 -9.57 -4.85
N ALA A 10 13.39 -8.32 -4.99
CA ALA A 10 12.57 -7.28 -5.58
C ALA A 10 12.46 -7.47 -7.09
N ILE A 11 11.29 -7.15 -7.64
CA ILE A 11 11.03 -7.20 -9.08
C ILE A 11 10.86 -5.79 -9.66
N MET A 12 10.06 -4.93 -9.00
CA MET A 12 9.74 -3.57 -9.47
C MET A 12 9.36 -2.72 -8.27
N LYS A 13 9.59 -1.40 -8.33
CA LYS A 13 9.39 -0.45 -7.21
C LYS A 13 10.07 -0.89 -5.91
N GLU A 14 11.17 -1.64 -6.03
CA GLU A 14 11.88 -2.21 -4.89
C GLU A 14 11.00 -3.12 -4.00
N LEU A 15 9.92 -3.67 -4.56
CA LEU A 15 9.02 -4.63 -3.92
C LEU A 15 9.14 -6.02 -4.56
N CYS A 16 8.92 -7.07 -3.77
CA CYS A 16 8.77 -8.43 -4.32
C CYS A 16 7.37 -8.60 -4.95
N SER A 17 7.15 -9.68 -5.69
CA SER A 17 5.92 -9.89 -6.48
C SER A 17 4.62 -9.72 -5.68
N GLY A 18 4.52 -10.30 -4.49
CA GLY A 18 3.30 -10.17 -3.70
C GLY A 18 3.14 -8.80 -3.02
N HIS A 19 4.24 -8.12 -2.62
CA HIS A 19 4.16 -6.77 -2.06
C HIS A 19 3.82 -5.74 -3.13
N LEU A 20 4.32 -5.94 -4.35
CA LEU A 20 3.92 -5.15 -5.50
C LEU A 20 2.42 -5.34 -5.80
N LYS A 21 1.94 -6.58 -5.82
CA LYS A 21 0.52 -6.85 -6.07
C LYS A 21 -0.38 -6.26 -4.98
N ALA A 22 0.04 -6.35 -3.72
CA ALA A 22 -0.66 -5.72 -2.61
C ALA A 22 -0.69 -4.20 -2.75
N TYR A 23 0.44 -3.56 -3.09
CA TYR A 23 0.51 -2.13 -3.39
C TYR A 23 -0.48 -1.73 -4.49
N GLU A 24 -0.48 -2.42 -5.63
CA GLU A 24 -1.39 -2.14 -6.75
C GLU A 24 -2.86 -2.23 -6.33
N ASN A 25 -3.21 -3.29 -5.57
CA ASN A 25 -4.56 -3.45 -5.05
C ASN A 25 -4.94 -2.32 -4.07
N LEU A 26 -4.01 -1.82 -3.25
CA LEU A 26 -4.28 -0.70 -2.34
C LEU A 26 -4.57 0.59 -3.10
N ILE A 27 -3.79 0.91 -4.13
CA ILE A 27 -4.05 2.07 -4.99
C ILE A 27 -5.42 1.94 -5.67
N GLU A 28 -5.72 0.79 -6.28
CA GLU A 28 -6.99 0.56 -6.98
C GLU A 28 -8.19 0.69 -6.04
N LYS A 29 -8.15 0.09 -4.85
CA LYS A 29 -9.28 0.11 -3.91
C LYS A 29 -9.46 1.45 -3.20
N TYR A 30 -8.41 2.26 -3.09
CA TYR A 30 -8.55 3.60 -2.56
C TYR A 30 -9.46 4.49 -3.42
N GLU A 31 -9.44 4.34 -4.74
CA GLU A 31 -10.36 5.06 -5.62
C GLU A 31 -11.83 4.72 -5.34
N CYS A 32 -12.13 3.47 -4.94
CA CYS A 32 -13.47 3.09 -4.49
C CYS A 32 -13.81 3.73 -3.14
N TRP A 33 -12.89 3.68 -2.17
CA TRP A 33 -13.11 4.23 -0.83
C TRP A 33 -13.27 5.74 -0.83
N LYS A 34 -12.45 6.46 -1.61
CA LYS A 34 -12.51 7.92 -1.75
C LYS A 34 -13.82 8.42 -2.35
N LYS A 35 -14.47 7.61 -3.20
CA LYS A 35 -15.81 7.92 -3.74
C LYS A 35 -16.93 7.68 -2.73
N ALA A 36 -16.76 6.70 -1.85
CA ALA A 36 -17.77 6.31 -0.87
C ALA A 36 -17.66 7.10 0.45
N LEU A 37 -16.46 7.55 0.81
CA LEU A 37 -16.14 8.14 2.10
C LEU A 37 -15.24 9.37 1.94
N PRO A 38 -15.41 10.42 2.74
CA PRO A 38 -14.48 11.54 2.81
C PRO A 38 -13.20 11.12 3.57
N ILE A 39 -12.42 10.22 2.98
CA ILE A 39 -11.23 9.61 3.58
C ILE A 39 -9.96 10.09 2.87
N SER A 40 -8.91 10.37 3.64
CA SER A 40 -7.58 10.67 3.11
C SER A 40 -6.80 9.40 2.80
N TRP A 41 -5.73 9.51 2.01
CA TRP A 41 -4.84 8.39 1.70
C TRP A 41 -4.29 7.73 2.98
N ARG A 42 -3.75 8.54 3.90
CA ARG A 42 -3.25 8.06 5.19
C ARG A 42 -4.36 7.44 6.05
N GLY A 43 -5.56 8.01 6.03
CA GLY A 43 -6.73 7.46 6.73
C GLY A 43 -7.09 6.07 6.21
N TYR A 44 -7.18 5.92 4.88
CA TYR A 44 -7.42 4.64 4.23
C TYR A 44 -6.37 3.59 4.61
N LEU A 45 -5.08 3.92 4.50
CA LEU A 45 -4.02 2.99 4.89
C LEU A 45 -4.09 2.58 6.36
N SER A 46 -4.48 3.50 7.25
CA SER A 46 -4.65 3.21 8.68
C SER A 46 -5.81 2.23 8.93
N GLU A 47 -6.92 2.35 8.18
CA GLU A 47 -8.03 1.39 8.23
C GLU A 47 -7.60 0.01 7.71
N ILE A 48 -6.81 -0.04 6.63
CA ILE A 48 -6.26 -1.27 6.08
C ILE A 48 -5.36 -1.99 7.11
N GLU A 49 -4.44 -1.26 7.76
CA GLU A 49 -3.52 -1.80 8.76
C GLU A 49 -4.26 -2.39 9.97
N ARG A 50 -5.31 -1.69 10.46
CA ARG A 50 -6.04 -2.06 11.67
C ARG A 50 -7.14 -3.09 11.45
N ASN A 51 -7.61 -3.28 10.21
CA ASN A 51 -8.70 -4.21 9.93
C ASN A 51 -8.23 -5.67 10.04
N PRO A 52 -8.79 -6.48 10.97
CA PRO A 52 -8.38 -7.88 11.16
C PRO A 52 -8.60 -8.75 9.93
N LEU A 53 -9.54 -8.38 9.05
CA LEU A 53 -9.88 -9.12 7.82
C LEU A 53 -8.96 -8.79 6.63
N THR A 54 -8.12 -7.77 6.75
CA THR A 54 -7.14 -7.44 5.70
C THR A 54 -6.02 -8.48 5.69
N GLY A 55 -5.70 -9.02 4.52
CA GLY A 55 -4.58 -9.93 4.33
C GLY A 55 -3.23 -9.31 4.69
N GLU A 56 -2.32 -10.12 5.22
CA GLU A 56 -1.05 -9.65 5.81
C GLU A 56 -0.19 -8.82 4.87
N TRP A 57 -0.08 -9.22 3.60
CA TRP A 57 0.68 -8.47 2.60
C TRP A 57 0.18 -7.04 2.42
N ALA A 58 -1.15 -6.82 2.45
CA ALA A 58 -1.72 -5.48 2.34
C ALA A 58 -1.48 -4.66 3.61
N LYS A 59 -1.51 -5.28 4.79
CA LYS A 59 -1.15 -4.61 6.06
C LYS A 59 0.31 -4.17 6.07
N GLU A 60 1.21 -5.05 5.65
CA GLU A 60 2.65 -4.76 5.57
C GLU A 60 2.93 -3.59 4.60
N VAL A 61 2.29 -3.58 3.43
CA VAL A 61 2.41 -2.45 2.49
C VAL A 61 1.82 -1.17 3.11
N ALA A 62 0.63 -1.23 3.72
CA ALA A 62 0.03 -0.04 4.33
C ALA A 62 0.92 0.56 5.42
N SER A 63 1.47 -0.28 6.30
CA SER A 63 2.39 0.15 7.35
C SER A 63 3.67 0.76 6.77
N TYR A 64 4.25 0.13 5.74
CA TYR A 64 5.41 0.67 5.02
C TYR A 64 5.14 2.06 4.44
N LEU A 65 4.00 2.25 3.78
CA LEU A 65 3.62 3.52 3.14
C LEU A 65 3.35 4.63 4.16
N ILE A 66 2.73 4.30 5.29
CA ILE A 66 2.49 5.23 6.40
C ILE A 66 3.84 5.73 6.98
N ASN A 67 4.79 4.81 7.18
CA ASN A 67 6.06 5.10 7.85
C ASN A 67 7.08 5.78 6.94
N ASN A 68 7.06 5.49 5.64
CA ASN A 68 8.04 6.01 4.68
C ASN A 68 7.54 7.20 3.87
N GLY A 69 6.38 7.76 4.24
CA GLY A 69 5.93 9.05 3.74
C GLY A 69 5.67 9.08 2.23
N GLU A 70 5.22 7.98 1.63
CA GLU A 70 4.66 8.03 0.27
C GLU A 70 3.33 8.81 0.31
N THR A 71 3.45 10.14 0.38
CA THR A 71 2.47 11.06 -0.13
C THR A 71 2.37 10.76 -1.62
N THR A 72 1.26 10.19 -2.06
CA THR A 72 0.84 10.26 -3.46
C THR A 72 0.60 11.73 -3.81
N ASN A 73 1.69 12.48 -4.03
CA ASN A 73 1.69 13.80 -4.60
C ASN A 73 2.33 13.68 -5.97
N GLY A 74 1.49 13.79 -6.99
CA GLY A 74 1.93 14.00 -8.37
C GLY A 74 2.10 12.72 -9.17
N LYS A 75 1.37 12.67 -10.28
CA LYS A 75 1.68 11.97 -11.53
C LYS A 75 3.14 11.52 -11.65
N GLU A 76 3.33 10.26 -12.02
CA GLU A 76 4.23 9.82 -13.09
C GLU A 76 4.00 8.32 -13.38
N ILE A 77 3.11 8.07 -14.35
CA ILE A 77 3.43 7.44 -15.64
C ILE A 77 2.47 8.04 -16.67
#